data_AF-A0AAN0N476-F1
#
_entry.id   AF-A0AAN0N476-F1
#
_cell.length_a   1.000
_cell.length_b   1.000
_cell.length_c   1.000
_cell.angle_alpha   90.00
_cell.angle_beta   90.00
_cell.angle_gamma   90.00
#
_symmetry.space_group_name_H-M   'P 1'
#
loop_
_entity.id
_entity.type
_entity.pdbx_description
1 polymer ?
#
loop_
_entity_poly.entity_id
_entity_poly.type
_entity_poly.pdbx_seq_one_letter_code
_entity_poly.pdbx_strand_id
1 'polypeptide(L)'
;MTIAERKAPALTEARHFPIFDKRPHEEFVERWKEYIAETGYPELFENVSTSRPYDMAGIVVLSGELKIPRVRRLDGALVPCPLCSAGAPKFEIGVLAWFPAERTIMCIGHDCARRHLGEEYVAARQVYNRESKARRFVDVWSELQERAPRLREIGWQLMPIATAIENARKQFENEAPGFLDVIHGEYLINSGRISTVVDTGLRDQRRRKVYETVQIGTLVGREFLENKAPAKTLRAILRTLDGIDEPLPNWTPGDESNDALDEILRRGREIIPAIQKMKLVRDYVADARLFLHENNLKLFERWGELENSPFERLEFRRRGSWIFLDSVSFHGRHKAYFRISEDMFMPLPEASDSSFSIHGFGKVGEF
;
A
#
# COMPACT_ATOMS: atom_id res chain seq x y z
N MET A 1 41.03 12.42 -10.59
CA MET A 1 41.83 12.69 -9.36
C MET A 1 41.86 11.44 -8.52
N THR A 2 43.05 10.92 -8.24
CA THR A 2 43.28 9.77 -7.36
C THR A 2 42.86 10.12 -5.92
N ILE A 3 42.27 9.15 -5.22
CA ILE A 3 41.72 9.29 -3.85
C ILE A 3 42.82 9.64 -2.81
N ALA A 4 44.10 9.52 -3.18
CA ALA A 4 45.24 9.53 -2.27
C ALA A 4 45.68 10.89 -1.69
N GLU A 5 45.09 12.02 -2.09
CA GLU A 5 45.54 13.36 -1.62
C GLU A 5 44.44 14.25 -1.00
N ARG A 6 43.25 13.71 -0.76
CA ARG A 6 42.20 14.48 -0.07
C ARG A 6 42.45 14.48 1.44
N LYS A 7 43.11 15.52 1.95
CA LYS A 7 43.16 15.79 3.40
C LYS A 7 41.74 16.07 3.90
N ALA A 8 41.40 15.50 5.07
CA ALA A 8 40.17 15.84 5.76
C ALA A 8 40.11 17.37 5.95
N PRO A 9 38.99 18.04 5.62
CA PRO A 9 38.85 19.46 5.91
C PRO A 9 39.04 19.66 7.42
N ALA A 10 39.94 20.57 7.80
CA ALA A 10 40.16 20.91 9.20
C ALA A 10 38.82 21.30 9.83
N LEU A 11 38.58 20.93 11.09
CA LEU A 11 37.40 21.33 11.86
C LEU A 11 37.25 22.85 11.76
N THR A 12 36.35 23.29 10.90
CA THR A 12 36.19 24.70 10.52
C THR A 12 35.70 25.51 11.71
N GLU A 13 36.23 26.73 11.82
CA GLU A 13 35.69 27.77 12.70
C GLU A 13 34.16 27.84 12.60
N ALA A 14 33.49 28.17 13.69
CA ALA A 14 32.04 28.34 13.69
C ALA A 14 31.64 29.45 12.71
N ARG A 15 30.75 29.14 11.76
CA ARG A 15 30.29 30.06 10.72
C ARG A 15 28.82 30.44 10.95
N HIS A 16 28.51 31.70 10.71
CA HIS A 16 27.16 32.27 10.85
C HIS A 16 26.79 33.02 9.57
N PHE A 17 25.71 32.60 8.90
CA PHE A 17 25.27 33.11 7.61
C PHE A 17 23.81 33.62 7.68
N PRO A 18 23.56 34.85 8.18
CA PRO A 18 22.23 35.41 8.39
C PRO A 18 21.63 35.99 7.08
N ILE A 19 21.60 35.18 6.02
CA ILE A 19 21.28 35.64 4.66
C ILE A 19 19.84 35.31 4.22
N PHE A 20 19.11 34.49 4.97
CA PHE A 20 17.79 34.00 4.58
C PHE A 20 16.67 34.84 5.21
N ASP A 21 16.31 35.96 4.56
CA ASP A 21 15.17 36.83 4.94
C ASP A 21 13.83 36.10 4.98
N LYS A 22 13.70 35.07 4.16
CA LYS A 22 12.48 34.26 4.02
C LYS A 22 12.85 32.79 4.03
N ARG A 23 11.82 31.94 4.15
CA ARG A 23 11.96 30.49 4.00
C ARG A 23 12.70 30.20 2.70
N PRO A 24 13.82 29.44 2.77
CA PRO A 24 14.58 29.06 1.59
C PRO A 24 13.72 28.25 0.61
N HIS A 25 13.93 28.48 -0.69
CA HIS A 25 13.26 27.73 -1.75
C HIS A 25 13.70 26.26 -1.78
N GLU A 26 12.85 25.39 -2.33
CA GLU A 26 13.12 23.95 -2.40
C GLU A 26 14.40 23.62 -3.18
N GLU A 27 14.72 24.40 -4.21
CA GLU A 27 15.96 24.25 -4.99
C GLU A 27 17.22 24.28 -4.11
N PHE A 28 17.24 25.11 -3.06
CA PHE A 28 18.34 25.13 -2.10
C PHE A 28 18.43 23.80 -1.32
N VAL A 29 17.28 23.25 -0.91
CA VAL A 29 17.20 21.99 -0.15
C VAL A 29 17.64 20.81 -1.01
N GLU A 30 17.26 20.76 -2.28
CA GLU A 30 17.68 19.70 -3.20
C GLU A 30 19.19 19.76 -3.50
N ARG A 31 19.73 20.95 -3.80
CA ARG A 31 21.18 21.14 -3.95
C ARG A 31 21.96 20.73 -2.71
N TRP A 32 21.43 21.02 -1.52
CA TRP A 32 22.00 20.58 -0.25
C TRP A 32 21.99 19.05 -0.10
N LYS A 33 20.89 18.37 -0.45
CA LYS A 33 20.79 16.90 -0.44
C LYS A 33 21.78 16.25 -1.41
N GLU A 34 21.88 16.78 -2.63
CA GLU A 34 22.83 16.33 -3.65
C GLU A 34 24.27 16.44 -3.14
N TYR A 35 24.64 17.60 -2.58
CA TYR A 35 25.96 17.82 -2.00
C TYR A 35 26.28 16.82 -0.89
N ILE A 36 25.31 16.46 -0.05
CA ILE A 36 25.49 15.44 0.99
C ILE A 36 25.70 14.06 0.41
N ALA A 37 24.95 13.69 -0.63
CA ALA A 37 25.11 12.41 -1.30
C ALA A 37 26.51 12.24 -1.90
N GLU A 38 27.07 13.35 -2.41
CA GLU A 38 28.41 13.40 -3.00
C GLU A 38 29.53 13.41 -1.96
N THR A 39 29.40 14.26 -0.93
CA THR A 39 30.52 14.59 -0.03
C THR A 39 30.40 13.99 1.37
N GLY A 40 29.17 13.79 1.87
CA GLY A 40 28.92 13.43 3.27
C GLY A 40 29.16 14.56 4.28
N TYR A 41 29.40 15.81 3.85
CA TYR A 41 29.73 16.95 4.71
C TYR A 41 28.63 18.04 4.71
N PRO A 42 27.42 17.78 5.25
CA PRO A 42 26.32 18.76 5.23
C PRO A 42 26.68 20.12 5.81
N GLU A 43 27.58 20.16 6.79
CA GLU A 43 28.04 21.37 7.46
C GLU A 43 28.92 22.25 6.56
N LEU A 44 29.51 21.70 5.50
CA LEU A 44 30.38 22.44 4.57
C LEU A 44 29.64 23.03 3.37
N PHE A 45 28.35 22.71 3.21
CA PHE A 45 27.54 23.27 2.15
C PHE A 45 27.44 24.80 2.28
N GLU A 46 27.35 25.48 1.14
CA GLU A 46 27.29 26.93 1.10
C GLU A 46 26.14 27.47 1.95
N ASN A 47 26.41 28.56 2.68
CA ASN A 47 25.44 29.28 3.49
C ASN A 47 24.77 28.47 4.62
N VAL A 48 25.24 27.25 4.93
CA VAL A 48 24.82 26.49 6.10
C VAL A 48 25.64 26.94 7.31
N SER A 49 24.95 27.48 8.32
CA SER A 49 25.56 27.96 9.55
C SER A 49 25.92 26.79 10.47
N THR A 50 27.04 26.93 11.18
CA THR A 50 27.55 25.95 12.16
C THR A 50 27.68 26.53 13.56
N SER A 51 27.50 27.84 13.74
CA SER A 51 27.37 28.47 15.06
C SER A 51 26.06 28.07 15.73
N ARG A 52 26.06 27.96 17.06
CA ARG A 52 24.83 27.74 17.83
C ARG A 52 23.89 28.94 17.67
N PRO A 53 22.59 28.73 17.41
CA PRO A 53 21.64 29.83 17.40
C PRO A 53 21.43 30.37 18.82
N TYR A 54 21.41 31.70 18.92
CA TYR A 54 20.99 32.50 20.06
C TYR A 54 19.48 32.44 20.27
N ASP A 55 18.69 32.51 19.19
CA ASP A 55 17.24 32.37 19.21
C ASP A 55 16.80 31.10 18.50
N MET A 56 16.13 30.23 19.26
CA MET A 56 15.67 28.92 18.80
C MET A 56 14.18 28.91 18.45
N ALA A 57 13.46 29.99 18.70
CA ALA A 57 12.02 30.06 18.54
C ALA A 57 11.60 30.00 17.06
N GLY A 58 10.46 29.36 16.81
CA GLY A 58 9.81 29.38 15.49
C GLY A 58 10.58 28.64 14.39
N ILE A 59 11.38 27.63 14.77
CA ILE A 59 12.10 26.77 13.84
C ILE A 59 11.19 26.22 12.74
N VAL A 60 11.69 26.24 11.50
CA VAL A 60 11.03 25.60 10.36
C VAL A 60 11.90 24.47 9.84
N VAL A 61 11.35 23.25 9.82
CA VAL A 61 12.03 22.09 9.23
C VAL A 61 11.90 22.15 7.71
N LEU A 62 13.03 22.10 7.01
CA LEU A 62 13.10 22.19 5.55
C LEU A 62 13.32 20.83 4.87
N SER A 63 13.77 19.82 5.62
CA SER A 63 13.97 18.47 5.09
C SER A 63 13.45 17.41 6.03
N GLY A 64 13.16 16.23 5.48
CA GLY A 64 12.97 15.03 6.27
C GLY A 64 14.28 14.62 6.95
N GLU A 65 14.19 13.59 7.78
CA GLU A 65 15.39 12.95 8.35
C GLU A 65 16.23 12.36 7.23
N LEU A 66 17.48 12.81 7.17
CA LEU A 66 18.46 12.39 6.18
C LEU A 66 19.60 11.65 6.89
N LYS A 67 19.87 10.43 6.44
CA LYS A 67 21.04 9.67 6.88
C LYS A 67 22.26 10.14 6.09
N ILE A 68 23.25 10.66 6.80
CA ILE A 68 24.47 11.22 6.20
C ILE A 68 25.43 10.07 5.87
N PRO A 69 25.91 9.94 4.61
CA PRO A 69 26.73 8.80 4.21
C PRO A 69 28.16 8.93 4.74
N ARG A 70 28.42 8.36 5.92
CA ARG A 70 29.74 8.40 6.59
C ARG A 70 30.89 7.87 5.72
N VAL A 71 30.61 6.91 4.84
CA VAL A 71 31.58 6.34 3.88
C VAL A 71 32.10 7.37 2.88
N ARG A 72 31.41 8.50 2.69
CA ARG A 72 31.85 9.61 1.83
C ARG A 72 32.76 10.59 2.58
N ARG A 73 32.75 10.57 3.92
CA ARG A 73 33.60 11.41 4.76
C ARG A 73 34.98 10.77 4.87
N LEU A 74 36.02 11.59 4.68
CA LEU A 74 37.43 11.16 4.70
C LEU A 74 37.86 10.58 6.06
N ASP A 75 37.26 11.04 7.14
CA ASP A 75 37.51 10.60 8.51
C ASP A 75 36.50 9.56 9.02
N GLY A 76 35.44 9.28 8.26
CA GLY A 76 34.32 8.44 8.69
C GLY A 76 33.58 8.97 9.93
N ALA A 77 33.81 10.22 10.34
CA ALA A 77 33.27 10.77 11.57
C ALA A 77 31.76 11.06 11.46
N LEU A 78 31.14 11.31 12.61
CA LEU A 78 29.77 11.85 12.65
C LEU A 78 29.78 13.34 12.32
N VAL A 79 28.61 13.86 11.96
CA VAL A 79 28.43 15.29 11.67
C VAL A 79 28.40 16.09 12.98
N PRO A 80 29.07 17.26 13.06
CA PRO A 80 28.95 18.15 14.20
C PRO A 80 27.56 18.79 14.28
N CYS A 81 27.06 19.02 15.50
CA CYS A 81 25.73 19.60 15.71
C CYS A 81 25.84 21.02 16.28
N PRO A 82 25.32 22.05 15.60
CA PRO A 82 25.41 23.43 16.08
C PRO A 82 24.66 23.65 17.40
N LEU A 83 23.63 22.85 17.70
CA LEU A 83 22.88 22.94 18.95
C LEU A 83 23.66 22.44 20.17
N CYS A 84 24.42 21.35 20.01
CA CYS A 84 25.09 20.67 21.13
C CYS A 84 26.58 21.02 21.21
N SER A 85 27.29 20.94 20.08
CA SER A 85 28.73 21.11 19.97
C SER A 85 29.11 21.32 18.51
N ALA A 86 29.37 22.57 18.13
CA ALA A 86 29.67 22.98 16.77
C ALA A 86 30.96 22.32 16.19
N GLY A 87 31.88 21.85 17.05
CA GLY A 87 33.17 21.29 16.64
C GLY A 87 33.37 19.81 16.95
N ALA A 88 32.39 19.11 17.52
CA ALA A 88 32.54 17.69 17.87
C ALA A 88 31.54 16.81 17.10
N PRO A 89 31.94 15.61 16.64
CA PRO A 89 31.04 14.68 15.95
C PRO A 89 29.87 14.26 16.85
N LYS A 90 28.62 14.42 16.39
CA LYS A 90 27.41 14.17 17.20
C LYS A 90 26.38 13.23 16.58
N PHE A 91 26.11 13.32 15.28
CA PHE A 91 24.99 12.57 14.68
C PHE A 91 25.28 12.00 13.29
N GLU A 92 24.55 10.95 12.94
CA GLU A 92 24.51 10.37 11.59
C GLU A 92 23.20 10.69 10.86
N ILE A 93 22.13 11.00 11.60
CA ILE A 93 20.81 11.31 11.06
C ILE A 93 20.42 12.72 11.50
N GLY A 94 20.18 13.60 10.53
CA GLY A 94 19.86 15.01 10.76
C GLY A 94 18.78 15.54 9.85
N VAL A 95 18.42 16.79 10.10
CA VAL A 95 17.47 17.57 9.29
C VAL A 95 18.08 18.92 8.96
N LEU A 96 17.65 19.50 7.84
CA LEU A 96 17.89 20.90 7.53
C LEU A 96 16.78 21.73 8.17
N ALA A 97 17.16 22.76 8.92
CA ALA A 97 16.24 23.65 9.60
C ALA A 97 16.59 25.12 9.34
N TRP A 98 15.57 25.95 9.19
CA TRP A 98 15.67 27.40 9.12
C TRP A 98 15.22 28.01 10.43
N PHE A 99 15.99 28.99 10.91
CA PHE A 99 15.74 29.77 12.11
C PHE A 99 15.34 31.18 11.69
N PRO A 100 14.03 31.53 11.65
CA PRO A 100 13.57 32.79 11.08
C PRO A 100 14.12 34.02 11.79
N ALA A 101 14.21 33.98 13.13
CA ALA A 101 14.74 35.09 13.93
C ALA A 101 16.19 35.44 13.59
N GLU A 102 17.00 34.44 13.24
CA GLU A 102 18.40 34.62 12.90
C GLU A 102 18.68 34.70 11.40
N ARG A 103 17.68 34.40 10.57
CA ARG A 103 17.82 34.32 9.11
C ARG A 103 18.90 33.32 8.68
N THR A 104 19.09 32.25 9.45
CA THR A 104 20.10 31.21 9.22
C THR A 104 19.48 29.84 8.93
N ILE A 105 20.21 29.01 8.20
CA ILE A 105 19.91 27.59 8.02
C ILE A 105 21.00 26.77 8.69
N MET A 106 20.61 25.65 9.31
CA MET A 106 21.54 24.73 9.96
C MET A 106 21.16 23.28 9.67
N CYS A 107 22.17 22.42 9.54
CA CYS A 107 21.97 20.97 9.64
C CYS A 107 22.08 20.56 11.11
N ILE A 108 21.01 20.00 11.67
CA ILE A 108 20.93 19.61 13.08
C ILE A 108 20.62 18.12 13.21
N GLY A 109 21.23 17.43 14.17
CA GLY A 109 20.91 16.04 14.46
C GLY A 109 19.47 15.89 14.96
N HIS A 110 18.72 14.91 14.47
CA HIS A 110 17.29 14.77 14.81
C HIS A 110 17.06 14.56 16.33
N ASP A 111 17.89 13.75 16.99
CA ASP A 111 17.88 13.56 18.44
C ASP A 111 18.29 14.82 19.20
N CYS A 112 19.28 15.56 18.66
CA CYS A 112 19.73 16.83 19.22
C CYS A 112 18.60 17.87 19.16
N ALA A 113 17.92 17.98 18.01
CA ALA A 113 16.78 18.86 17.80
C ALA A 113 15.67 18.54 18.80
N ARG A 114 15.29 17.26 18.94
CA ARG A 114 14.28 16.83 19.91
C ARG A 114 14.67 17.15 21.36
N ARG A 115 15.95 16.99 21.72
CA ARG A 115 16.43 17.27 23.09
C ARG A 115 16.47 18.76 23.40
N HIS A 116 16.92 19.60 22.45
CA HIS A 116 17.19 21.02 22.71
C HIS A 116 16.03 21.94 22.36
N LEU A 117 15.19 21.58 21.39
CA LEU A 117 14.06 22.38 20.91
C LEU A 117 12.71 21.83 21.39
N GLY A 118 12.68 20.60 21.93
CA GLY A 118 11.49 20.03 22.55
C GLY A 118 10.28 20.00 21.63
N GLU A 119 9.18 20.58 22.11
CA GLU A 119 7.88 20.59 21.43
C GLU A 119 7.88 21.41 20.13
N GLU A 120 8.68 22.48 20.03
CA GLU A 120 8.74 23.31 18.83
C GLU A 120 9.26 22.52 17.62
N TYR A 121 10.30 21.70 17.82
CA TYR A 121 10.78 20.81 16.77
C TYR A 121 9.74 19.74 16.38
N VAL A 122 8.99 19.21 17.34
CA VAL A 122 7.93 18.23 17.06
C VAL A 122 6.83 18.87 16.21
N ALA A 123 6.39 20.08 16.56
CA ALA A 123 5.41 20.84 15.81
C ALA A 123 5.92 21.18 14.39
N ALA A 124 7.14 21.72 14.27
CA ALA A 124 7.75 22.05 12.99
C ALA A 124 7.90 20.82 12.07
N ARG A 125 8.25 19.66 12.65
CA ARG A 125 8.31 18.39 11.93
C ARG A 125 6.93 17.91 11.46
N GLN A 126 5.89 18.08 12.27
CA GLN A 126 4.52 17.74 11.86
C GLN A 126 4.06 18.61 10.70
N VAL A 127 4.36 19.92 10.72
CA VAL A 127 4.11 20.83 9.60
C VAL A 127 4.86 20.35 8.36
N TYR A 128 6.17 20.15 8.44
CA TYR A 128 6.96 19.63 7.31
C TYR A 128 6.38 18.33 6.73
N ASN A 129 5.97 17.37 7.57
CA ASN A 129 5.38 16.12 7.10
C ASN A 129 4.06 16.33 6.37
N ARG A 130 3.22 17.26 6.84
CA ARG A 130 1.96 17.64 6.17
C ARG A 130 2.25 18.28 4.82
N GLU A 131 3.14 19.27 4.78
CA GLU A 131 3.54 19.97 3.55
C GLU A 131 4.16 19.01 2.53
N SER A 132 5.08 18.15 2.98
CA SER A 132 5.74 17.16 2.12
C SER A 132 4.73 16.17 1.53
N LYS A 133 3.74 15.73 2.32
CA LYS A 133 2.67 14.86 1.84
C LYS A 133 1.74 15.57 0.86
N ALA A 134 1.40 16.82 1.12
CA ALA A 134 0.58 17.63 0.22
C ALA A 134 1.27 17.86 -1.12
N ARG A 135 2.58 18.18 -1.10
CA ARG A 135 3.39 18.29 -2.32
C ARG A 135 3.34 17.01 -3.15
N ARG A 136 3.56 15.85 -2.53
CA ARG A 136 3.45 14.56 -3.23
C ARG A 136 2.08 14.35 -3.88
N PHE A 137 1.00 14.83 -3.26
CA PHE A 137 -0.34 14.75 -3.87
C PHE A 137 -0.49 15.73 -5.04
N VAL A 138 0.02 16.95 -4.91
CA VAL A 138 0.04 17.94 -6.00
C VAL A 138 0.83 17.42 -7.20
N ASP A 139 2.01 16.86 -6.96
CA ASP A 139 2.92 16.36 -8.01
C ASP A 139 2.29 15.26 -8.88
N VAL A 140 1.38 14.45 -8.30
CA VAL A 140 0.72 13.34 -9.03
C VAL A 140 -0.68 13.68 -9.50
N TRP A 141 -1.26 14.82 -9.09
CA TRP A 141 -2.69 15.08 -9.30
C TRP A 141 -3.07 15.12 -10.79
N SER A 142 -2.26 15.76 -11.62
CA SER A 142 -2.48 15.82 -13.08
C SER A 142 -2.46 14.43 -13.72
N GLU A 143 -1.50 13.58 -13.35
CA GLU A 143 -1.44 12.18 -13.81
C GLU A 143 -2.72 11.42 -13.41
N LEU A 144 -3.21 11.64 -12.19
CA LEU A 144 -4.45 11.00 -11.74
C LEU A 144 -5.66 11.49 -12.52
N GLN A 145 -5.75 12.79 -12.82
CA GLN A 145 -6.82 13.37 -13.64
C GLN A 145 -6.82 12.77 -15.05
N GLU A 146 -5.66 12.65 -15.69
CA GLU A 146 -5.53 12.03 -17.01
C GLU A 146 -5.99 10.57 -17.01
N ARG A 147 -5.74 9.84 -15.92
CA ARG A 147 -6.08 8.41 -15.77
C ARG A 147 -7.50 8.16 -15.30
N ALA A 148 -8.15 9.16 -14.70
CA ALA A 148 -9.46 9.01 -14.09
C ALA A 148 -10.56 8.47 -15.04
N PRO A 149 -10.67 8.92 -16.31
CA PRO A 149 -11.67 8.39 -17.23
C PRO A 149 -11.56 6.87 -17.44
N ARG A 150 -10.33 6.37 -17.61
CA ARG A 150 -10.08 4.92 -17.77
C ARG A 150 -10.39 4.15 -16.50
N LEU A 151 -10.04 4.68 -15.33
CA LEU A 151 -10.36 4.05 -14.04
C LEU A 151 -11.87 3.98 -13.80
N ARG A 152 -12.62 5.03 -14.15
CA ARG A 152 -14.09 5.02 -14.08
C ARG A 152 -14.66 3.96 -15.02
N GLU A 153 -14.19 3.88 -16.26
CA GLU A 153 -14.64 2.87 -17.23
C GLU A 153 -14.44 1.45 -16.69
N ILE A 154 -13.25 1.15 -16.14
CA ILE A 154 -12.96 -0.14 -15.49
C ILE A 154 -13.96 -0.39 -14.34
N GLY A 155 -14.18 0.60 -13.47
CA GLY A 155 -15.12 0.48 -12.36
C GLY A 155 -16.56 0.22 -12.81
N TRP A 156 -17.02 0.87 -13.88
CA TRP A 156 -18.34 0.65 -14.47
C TRP A 156 -18.47 -0.75 -15.08
N GLN A 157 -17.43 -1.25 -15.75
CA GLN A 157 -17.40 -2.61 -16.30
C GLN A 157 -17.36 -3.69 -15.20
N LEU A 158 -16.69 -3.42 -14.07
CA LEU A 158 -16.67 -4.33 -12.91
C LEU A 158 -17.97 -4.34 -12.11
N MET A 159 -18.72 -3.23 -12.09
CA MET A 159 -19.93 -3.06 -11.27
C MET A 159 -20.99 -4.17 -11.44
N PRO A 160 -21.41 -4.54 -12.67
CA PRO A 160 -22.42 -5.60 -12.84
C PRO A 160 -21.91 -6.95 -12.35
N ILE A 161 -20.63 -7.28 -12.60
CA ILE A 161 -20.00 -8.52 -12.14
C ILE A 161 -19.97 -8.58 -10.60
N ALA A 162 -19.50 -7.51 -9.96
CA ALA A 162 -19.45 -7.40 -8.50
C ALA A 162 -20.84 -7.51 -7.85
N THR A 163 -21.85 -6.88 -8.46
CA THR A 163 -23.24 -6.93 -8.00
C THR A 163 -23.80 -8.34 -8.13
N ALA A 164 -23.51 -9.04 -9.24
CA ALA A 164 -23.92 -10.42 -9.44
C ALA A 164 -23.29 -11.37 -8.40
N ILE A 165 -22.02 -11.18 -8.05
CA ILE A 165 -21.32 -11.93 -7.01
C ILE A 165 -21.97 -11.70 -5.63
N GLU A 166 -22.18 -10.45 -5.23
CA GLU A 166 -22.84 -10.12 -3.95
C GLU A 166 -24.24 -10.76 -3.86
N ASN A 167 -25.04 -10.63 -4.91
CA ASN A 167 -26.41 -11.17 -4.95
C ASN A 167 -26.42 -12.70 -4.89
N ALA A 168 -25.56 -13.36 -5.68
CA ALA A 168 -25.45 -14.81 -5.66
C ALA A 168 -25.00 -15.32 -4.30
N ARG A 169 -23.99 -14.69 -3.69
CA ARG A 169 -23.50 -15.06 -2.36
C ARG A 169 -24.58 -14.91 -1.30
N LYS A 170 -25.30 -13.77 -1.30
CA LYS A 170 -26.42 -13.53 -0.40
C LYS A 170 -27.54 -14.56 -0.56
N GLN A 171 -27.91 -14.90 -1.80
CA GLN A 171 -28.90 -15.95 -2.06
C GLN A 171 -28.41 -17.31 -1.55
N PHE A 172 -27.13 -17.63 -1.79
CA PHE A 172 -26.51 -18.86 -1.30
C PHE A 172 -26.62 -18.97 0.23
N GLU A 173 -26.22 -17.93 0.96
CA GLU A 173 -26.29 -17.92 2.43
C GLU A 173 -27.71 -18.04 2.96
N ASN A 174 -28.69 -17.43 2.28
CA ASN A 174 -30.09 -17.50 2.69
C ASN A 174 -30.68 -18.90 2.49
N GLU A 175 -30.37 -19.56 1.38
CA GLU A 175 -30.96 -20.85 1.04
C GLU A 175 -30.21 -22.03 1.66
N ALA A 176 -28.87 -21.95 1.70
CA ALA A 176 -27.99 -22.94 2.29
C ALA A 176 -27.08 -22.35 3.40
N PRO A 177 -27.66 -21.92 4.55
CA PRO A 177 -26.88 -21.36 5.65
C PRO A 177 -25.77 -22.30 6.12
N GLY A 178 -24.57 -21.76 6.36
CA GLY A 178 -23.41 -22.52 6.85
C GLY A 178 -22.66 -23.34 5.80
N PHE A 179 -23.23 -23.59 4.62
CA PHE A 179 -22.53 -24.37 3.59
C PHE A 179 -21.22 -23.72 3.15
N LEU A 180 -21.21 -22.40 2.89
CA LEU A 180 -19.99 -21.70 2.48
C LEU A 180 -18.91 -21.75 3.56
N ASP A 181 -19.29 -21.74 4.85
CA ASP A 181 -18.34 -21.86 5.96
C ASP A 181 -17.70 -23.24 6.01
N VAL A 182 -18.49 -24.30 5.74
CA VAL A 182 -17.97 -25.68 5.63
C VAL A 182 -16.97 -25.76 4.48
N ILE A 183 -17.32 -25.25 3.30
CA ILE A 183 -16.40 -25.24 2.14
C ILE A 183 -15.15 -24.41 2.43
N HIS A 184 -15.29 -23.29 3.13
CA HIS A 184 -14.15 -22.47 3.53
C HIS A 184 -13.23 -23.20 4.51
N GLY A 185 -13.78 -23.92 5.49
CA GLY A 185 -13.01 -24.78 6.39
C GLY A 185 -12.20 -25.83 5.62
N GLU A 186 -12.85 -26.56 4.72
CA GLU A 186 -12.19 -27.55 3.86
C GLU A 186 -11.12 -26.94 2.95
N TYR A 187 -11.39 -25.75 2.41
CA TYR A 187 -10.43 -25.01 1.60
C TYR A 187 -9.18 -24.67 2.41
N LEU A 188 -9.32 -24.18 3.65
CA LEU A 188 -8.18 -23.80 4.50
C LEU A 188 -7.35 -25.03 4.90
N ILE A 189 -7.99 -26.14 5.24
CA ILE A 189 -7.31 -27.40 5.62
C ILE A 189 -6.46 -27.93 4.46
N ASN A 190 -7.02 -27.93 3.25
CA ASN A 190 -6.39 -28.57 2.10
C ASN A 190 -5.74 -27.59 1.11
N SER A 191 -5.71 -26.29 1.44
CA SER A 191 -5.30 -25.22 0.53
C SER A 191 -6.02 -25.30 -0.83
N GLY A 192 -7.32 -25.60 -0.80
CA GLY A 192 -8.18 -25.80 -1.97
C GLY A 192 -7.92 -27.08 -2.76
N ARG A 193 -6.94 -27.92 -2.41
CA ARG A 193 -6.68 -29.18 -3.12
C ARG A 193 -7.71 -30.22 -2.72
N ILE A 194 -8.30 -30.90 -3.71
CA ILE A 194 -9.18 -32.05 -3.48
C ILE A 194 -8.44 -33.29 -3.98
N SER A 195 -8.21 -34.24 -3.07
CA SER A 195 -7.46 -35.46 -3.34
C SER A 195 -8.16 -36.69 -2.79
N THR A 196 -7.90 -37.84 -3.42
CA THR A 196 -8.34 -39.15 -2.94
C THR A 196 -7.15 -40.09 -2.80
N VAL A 197 -7.33 -41.14 -2.01
CA VAL A 197 -6.32 -42.17 -1.79
C VAL A 197 -6.73 -43.39 -2.60
N VAL A 198 -5.94 -43.75 -3.60
CA VAL A 198 -6.21 -44.88 -4.50
C VAL A 198 -5.28 -46.04 -4.14
N ASP A 199 -5.82 -47.26 -4.05
CA ASP A 199 -5.01 -48.48 -3.98
C ASP A 199 -4.32 -48.69 -5.34
N THR A 200 -2.99 -48.61 -5.35
CA THR A 200 -2.21 -48.76 -6.59
C THR A 200 -2.24 -50.20 -7.15
N GLY A 201 -2.78 -51.16 -6.39
CA GLY A 201 -2.71 -52.58 -6.70
C GLY A 201 -1.32 -53.18 -6.45
N LEU A 202 -0.32 -52.36 -6.11
CA LEU A 202 1.02 -52.80 -5.76
C LEU A 202 1.08 -53.18 -4.28
N ARG A 203 1.99 -54.11 -3.98
CA ARG A 203 2.35 -54.47 -2.60
C ARG A 203 3.80 -54.12 -2.34
N ASP A 204 4.06 -53.56 -1.16
CA ASP A 204 5.43 -53.29 -0.71
C ASP A 204 6.19 -54.60 -0.40
N GLN A 205 7.48 -54.48 -0.06
CA GLN A 205 8.32 -55.63 0.33
C GLN A 205 7.77 -56.42 1.54
N ARG A 206 6.84 -55.83 2.31
CA ARG A 206 6.17 -56.43 3.46
C ARG A 206 4.77 -56.94 3.12
N ARG A 207 4.41 -57.05 1.84
CA ARG A 207 3.11 -57.48 1.31
C ARG A 207 1.93 -56.57 1.69
N ARG A 208 2.16 -55.34 2.13
CA ARG A 208 1.10 -54.34 2.41
C ARG A 208 0.70 -53.64 1.13
N LYS A 209 -0.59 -53.34 0.99
CA LYS A 209 -1.12 -52.54 -0.12
C LYS A 209 -0.48 -51.16 -0.10
N VAL A 210 -0.03 -50.70 -1.28
CA VAL A 210 0.51 -49.36 -1.46
C VAL A 210 -0.60 -48.45 -1.94
N TYR A 211 -0.85 -47.39 -1.18
CA TYR A 211 -1.82 -46.37 -1.52
C TYR A 211 -1.10 -45.12 -2.02
N GLU A 212 -1.68 -44.47 -3.03
CA GLU A 212 -1.18 -43.22 -3.58
C GLU A 212 -2.25 -42.13 -3.43
N THR A 213 -1.84 -40.92 -3.02
CA THR A 213 -2.73 -39.76 -2.96
C THR A 213 -2.76 -39.09 -4.33
N VAL A 214 -3.90 -39.14 -5.01
CA VAL A 214 -4.11 -38.54 -6.33
C VAL A 214 -4.91 -37.25 -6.16
N GLN A 215 -4.38 -36.14 -6.69
CA GLN A 215 -5.09 -34.87 -6.74
C GLN A 215 -6.10 -34.89 -7.89
N ILE A 216 -7.37 -34.67 -7.58
CA ILE A 216 -8.48 -34.68 -8.56
C ILE A 216 -8.72 -33.28 -9.13
N GLY A 217 -8.41 -32.26 -8.34
CA GLY A 217 -8.46 -30.87 -8.77
C GLY A 217 -8.08 -29.89 -7.66
N THR A 218 -8.23 -28.62 -7.98
CA THR A 218 -8.06 -27.50 -7.05
C THR A 218 -9.30 -26.64 -7.12
N LEU A 219 -9.95 -26.44 -5.98
CA LEU A 219 -11.03 -25.47 -5.83
C LEU A 219 -10.46 -24.05 -6.02
N VAL A 220 -11.02 -23.30 -6.97
CA VAL A 220 -10.69 -21.89 -7.21
C VAL A 220 -11.84 -20.98 -6.79
N GLY A 221 -11.64 -19.65 -6.75
CA GLY A 221 -12.68 -18.72 -6.30
C GLY A 221 -12.84 -18.66 -4.79
N ARG A 222 -11.73 -18.76 -4.07
CA ARG A 222 -11.66 -18.62 -2.61
C ARG A 222 -12.35 -17.34 -2.14
N GLU A 223 -12.16 -16.25 -2.85
CA GLU A 223 -12.69 -14.93 -2.48
C GLU A 223 -14.23 -14.92 -2.40
N PHE A 224 -14.93 -15.82 -3.11
CA PHE A 224 -16.38 -15.98 -2.99
C PHE A 224 -16.81 -16.46 -1.60
N LEU A 225 -15.96 -17.24 -0.93
CA LEU A 225 -16.20 -17.76 0.41
C LEU A 225 -16.09 -16.64 1.47
N GLU A 226 -15.35 -15.57 1.17
CA GLU A 226 -15.21 -14.42 2.06
C GLU A 226 -16.44 -13.51 2.01
N ASN A 227 -16.89 -13.02 3.17
CA ASN A 227 -18.03 -12.11 3.27
C ASN A 227 -17.62 -10.66 2.97
N LYS A 228 -17.36 -10.37 1.69
CA LYS A 228 -17.01 -9.04 1.19
C LYS A 228 -18.14 -8.43 0.36
N ALA A 229 -18.14 -7.10 0.30
CA ALA A 229 -19.08 -6.30 -0.49
C ALA A 229 -18.34 -5.50 -1.59
N PRO A 230 -17.91 -6.17 -2.69
CA PRO A 230 -17.17 -5.53 -3.78
C PRO A 230 -17.96 -4.43 -4.51
N ALA A 231 -19.26 -4.58 -4.75
CA ALA A 231 -20.08 -3.58 -5.44
C ALA A 231 -20.29 -2.34 -4.59
N LYS A 232 -20.51 -2.51 -3.28
CA LYS A 232 -20.52 -1.36 -2.33
C LYS A 232 -19.20 -0.62 -2.34
N THR A 233 -18.09 -1.36 -2.38
CA THR A 233 -16.74 -0.80 -2.41
C THR A 233 -16.48 -0.04 -3.71
N LEU A 234 -16.83 -0.62 -4.87
CA LEU A 234 -16.69 0.05 -6.18
C LEU A 234 -17.50 1.33 -6.26
N ARG A 235 -18.74 1.36 -5.74
CA ARG A 235 -19.56 2.59 -5.71
C ARG A 235 -18.89 3.71 -4.93
N ALA A 236 -18.25 3.38 -3.80
CA ALA A 236 -17.50 4.36 -3.02
C ALA A 236 -16.27 4.88 -3.79
N ILE A 237 -15.53 3.97 -4.44
CA ILE A 237 -14.35 4.33 -5.24
C ILE A 237 -14.73 5.22 -6.42
N LEU A 238 -15.78 4.86 -7.17
CA LEU A 238 -16.27 5.66 -8.30
C LEU A 238 -16.66 7.06 -7.86
N ARG A 239 -17.37 7.19 -6.73
CA ARG A 239 -17.68 8.52 -6.15
C ARG A 239 -16.43 9.33 -5.82
N THR A 240 -15.38 8.70 -5.28
CA THR A 240 -14.10 9.38 -5.04
C THR A 240 -13.42 9.79 -6.34
N LEU A 241 -13.48 8.96 -7.38
CA LEU A 241 -12.94 9.27 -8.71
C LEU A 241 -13.71 10.41 -9.39
N ASP A 242 -15.01 10.55 -9.16
CA ASP A 242 -15.80 11.66 -9.73
C ASP A 242 -15.31 13.03 -9.22
N GLY A 243 -14.82 13.09 -7.98
CA GLY A 243 -14.29 14.33 -7.39
C GLY A 243 -12.91 14.76 -7.88
N ILE A 244 -12.24 13.96 -8.73
CA ILE A 244 -10.87 14.23 -9.17
C ILE A 244 -10.77 15.25 -10.30
N ASP A 245 -11.86 15.43 -11.07
CA ASP A 245 -11.88 16.35 -12.21
C ASP A 245 -11.74 17.80 -11.75
N GLU A 246 -12.04 18.07 -10.47
CA GLU A 246 -11.78 19.35 -9.83
C GLU A 246 -10.27 19.54 -9.56
N PRO A 247 -9.67 20.67 -9.99
CA PRO A 247 -8.29 20.98 -9.66
C PRO A 247 -8.11 21.14 -8.14
N LEU A 248 -6.93 20.78 -7.64
CA LEU A 248 -6.55 21.08 -6.25
C LEU A 248 -6.49 22.60 -6.03
N PRO A 249 -6.75 23.09 -4.80
CA PRO A 249 -6.54 24.50 -4.49
C PRO A 249 -5.07 24.88 -4.66
N ASN A 250 -4.81 26.12 -5.07
CA ASN A 250 -3.45 26.65 -5.13
C ASN A 250 -2.88 26.71 -3.71
N TRP A 251 -1.74 26.07 -3.50
CA TRP A 251 -1.05 26.02 -2.21
C TRP A 251 0.46 25.95 -2.43
N THR A 252 1.22 26.69 -1.61
CA THR A 252 2.67 26.61 -1.54
C THR A 252 3.17 26.41 -0.11
N PRO A 253 4.33 25.76 0.09
CA PRO A 253 4.89 25.57 1.42
C PRO A 253 5.14 26.90 2.15
N GLY A 254 4.68 26.99 3.39
CA GLY A 254 4.74 28.23 4.19
C GLY A 254 3.56 29.19 3.99
N ASP A 255 2.56 28.84 3.16
CA ASP A 255 1.29 29.59 3.11
C ASP A 255 0.59 29.56 4.47
N GLU A 256 0.06 30.70 4.90
CA GLU A 256 -0.68 30.83 6.17
C GLU A 256 -2.05 30.13 6.12
N SER A 257 -2.57 29.87 4.91
CA SER A 257 -3.89 29.28 4.69
C SER A 257 -3.87 27.76 4.86
N ASN A 258 -4.13 27.30 6.09
CA ASN A 258 -4.26 25.88 6.41
C ASN A 258 -5.40 25.18 5.65
N ASP A 259 -6.43 25.89 5.19
CA ASP A 259 -7.60 25.29 4.54
C ASP A 259 -7.26 24.61 3.20
N ALA A 260 -6.40 25.24 2.39
CA ALA A 260 -5.96 24.69 1.11
C ALA A 260 -5.11 23.43 1.31
N LEU A 261 -4.17 23.49 2.27
CA LEU A 261 -3.34 22.35 2.67
C LEU A 261 -4.21 21.17 3.14
N ASP A 262 -5.21 21.46 3.96
CA ASP A 262 -6.08 20.44 4.55
C ASP A 262 -6.96 19.77 3.51
N GLU A 263 -7.47 20.55 2.54
CA GLU A 263 -8.23 20.02 1.43
C GLU A 263 -7.38 19.15 0.50
N ILE A 264 -6.14 19.54 0.17
CA ILE A 264 -5.20 18.71 -0.60
C ILE A 264 -4.94 17.39 0.12
N LEU A 265 -4.66 17.46 1.42
CA LEU A 265 -4.39 16.28 2.22
C LEU A 265 -5.62 15.37 2.32
N ARG A 266 -6.81 15.92 2.43
CA ARG A 266 -8.07 15.17 2.47
C ARG A 266 -8.29 14.44 1.14
N ARG A 267 -8.30 15.17 0.02
CA ARG A 267 -8.49 14.60 -1.33
C ARG A 267 -7.44 13.54 -1.65
N GLY A 268 -6.17 13.81 -1.37
CA GLY A 268 -5.08 12.86 -1.58
C GLY A 268 -5.22 11.58 -0.74
N ARG A 269 -5.63 11.70 0.53
CA ARG A 269 -5.87 10.54 1.41
C ARG A 269 -7.08 9.70 1.00
N GLU A 270 -8.03 10.28 0.28
CA GLU A 270 -9.20 9.56 -0.23
C GLU A 270 -8.87 8.85 -1.56
N ILE A 271 -8.25 9.57 -2.51
CA ILE A 271 -8.08 9.06 -3.88
C ILE A 271 -7.03 7.96 -4.00
N ILE A 272 -5.87 8.10 -3.34
CA ILE A 272 -4.77 7.14 -3.47
C ILE A 272 -5.21 5.75 -2.97
N PRO A 273 -5.80 5.60 -1.77
CA PRO A 273 -6.31 4.31 -1.32
C PRO A 273 -7.50 3.82 -2.14
N ALA A 274 -8.33 4.71 -2.70
CA ALA A 274 -9.46 4.31 -3.54
C ALA A 274 -9.00 3.60 -4.83
N ILE A 275 -7.97 4.13 -5.51
CA ILE A 275 -7.39 3.52 -6.72
C ILE A 275 -6.73 2.17 -6.38
N GLN A 276 -5.95 2.15 -5.30
CA GLN A 276 -5.34 0.92 -4.78
C GLN A 276 -6.38 -0.16 -4.44
N LYS A 277 -7.47 0.24 -3.80
CA LYS A 277 -8.59 -0.63 -3.45
C LYS A 277 -9.36 -1.09 -4.70
N MET A 278 -9.39 -0.31 -5.78
CA MET A 278 -9.99 -0.74 -7.04
C MET A 278 -9.29 -1.98 -7.60
N LYS A 279 -7.95 -2.02 -7.54
CA LYS A 279 -7.18 -3.21 -7.90
C LYS A 279 -7.62 -4.42 -7.08
N LEU A 280 -7.67 -4.26 -5.75
CA LEU A 280 -8.09 -5.35 -4.85
C LEU A 280 -9.50 -5.85 -5.16
N VAL A 281 -10.43 -4.95 -5.50
CA VAL A 281 -11.79 -5.37 -5.89
C VAL A 281 -11.78 -6.08 -7.25
N ARG A 282 -10.99 -5.61 -8.22
CA ARG A 282 -10.84 -6.29 -9.52
C ARG A 282 -10.31 -7.71 -9.33
N ASP A 283 -9.26 -7.88 -8.52
CA ASP A 283 -8.66 -9.18 -8.23
C ASP A 283 -9.63 -10.09 -7.45
N TYR A 284 -10.35 -9.53 -6.48
CA TYR A 284 -11.44 -10.20 -5.77
C TYR A 284 -12.51 -10.74 -6.74
N VAL A 285 -13.03 -9.87 -7.62
CA VAL A 285 -14.08 -10.22 -8.59
C VAL A 285 -13.56 -11.27 -9.57
N ALA A 286 -12.30 -11.18 -9.98
CA ALA A 286 -11.65 -12.12 -10.88
C ALA A 286 -11.56 -13.53 -10.30
N ASP A 287 -11.23 -13.66 -9.01
CA ASP A 287 -11.20 -14.95 -8.33
C ASP A 287 -12.62 -15.42 -7.97
N ALA A 288 -13.41 -14.61 -7.26
CA ALA A 288 -14.71 -15.01 -6.70
C ALA A 288 -15.70 -15.56 -7.74
N ARG A 289 -15.72 -15.00 -8.97
CA ARG A 289 -16.56 -15.52 -10.07
C ARG A 289 -16.26 -16.97 -10.46
N LEU A 290 -15.06 -17.46 -10.18
CA LEU A 290 -14.64 -18.82 -10.52
C LEU A 290 -15.31 -19.86 -9.63
N PHE A 291 -15.77 -19.47 -8.42
CA PHE A 291 -16.36 -20.39 -7.46
C PHE A 291 -17.55 -21.17 -8.04
N LEU A 292 -18.48 -20.45 -8.69
CA LEU A 292 -19.67 -21.00 -9.34
C LEU A 292 -19.47 -21.33 -10.83
N HIS A 293 -18.22 -21.36 -11.30
CA HIS A 293 -17.91 -21.73 -12.67
C HIS A 293 -18.10 -23.25 -12.89
N GLU A 294 -18.44 -23.67 -14.10
CA GLU A 294 -18.76 -25.08 -14.41
C GLU A 294 -17.65 -26.06 -14.04
N ASN A 295 -16.39 -25.64 -14.18
CA ASN A 295 -15.24 -26.47 -13.82
C ASN A 295 -15.21 -26.79 -12.31
N ASN A 296 -15.56 -25.83 -11.46
CA ASN A 296 -15.65 -26.05 -10.02
C ASN A 296 -16.87 -26.91 -9.67
N LEU A 297 -18.00 -26.71 -10.34
CA LEU A 297 -19.20 -27.52 -10.09
C LEU A 297 -18.95 -29.00 -10.45
N LYS A 298 -18.30 -29.28 -11.59
CA LYS A 298 -17.84 -30.63 -11.95
C LYS A 298 -16.81 -31.19 -10.97
N LEU A 299 -16.01 -30.33 -10.35
CA LEU A 299 -15.09 -30.75 -9.28
C LEU A 299 -15.87 -31.13 -8.02
N PHE A 300 -16.90 -30.38 -7.63
CA PHE A 300 -17.77 -30.73 -6.51
C PHE A 300 -18.54 -32.04 -6.76
N GLU A 301 -19.06 -32.26 -7.96
CA GLU A 301 -19.71 -33.53 -8.32
C GLU A 301 -18.75 -34.71 -8.14
N ARG A 302 -17.54 -34.62 -8.72
CA ARG A 302 -16.50 -35.64 -8.54
C ARG A 302 -16.07 -35.80 -7.08
N TRP A 303 -16.03 -34.70 -6.31
CA TRP A 303 -15.69 -34.74 -4.90
C TRP A 303 -16.75 -35.50 -4.09
N GLY A 304 -18.03 -35.29 -4.40
CA GLY A 304 -19.15 -36.01 -3.78
C GLY A 304 -19.14 -37.52 -4.02
N GLU A 305 -18.54 -37.97 -5.12
CA GLU A 305 -18.44 -39.39 -5.49
C GLU A 305 -17.27 -40.13 -4.80
N LEU A 306 -16.36 -39.42 -4.13
CA LEU A 306 -15.20 -40.04 -3.50
C LEU A 306 -15.58 -40.74 -2.19
N GLU A 307 -14.95 -41.89 -1.94
CA GLU A 307 -15.10 -42.61 -0.66
C GLU A 307 -14.64 -41.78 0.55
N ASN A 308 -13.66 -40.89 0.35
CA ASN A 308 -13.15 -40.00 1.39
C ASN A 308 -13.75 -38.59 1.35
N SER A 309 -14.88 -38.41 0.65
CA SER A 309 -15.64 -37.16 0.67
C SER A 309 -16.10 -36.82 2.09
N PRO A 310 -16.04 -35.56 2.54
CA PRO A 310 -16.65 -35.14 3.80
C PRO A 310 -18.20 -35.09 3.70
N PHE A 311 -18.75 -35.36 2.52
CA PHE A 311 -20.18 -35.36 2.24
C PHE A 311 -20.68 -36.80 2.08
N GLU A 312 -21.75 -37.15 2.78
CA GLU A 312 -22.53 -38.35 2.52
C GLU A 312 -23.24 -38.24 1.16
N ARG A 313 -23.70 -37.04 0.83
CA ARG A 313 -24.27 -36.70 -0.48
C ARG A 313 -23.87 -35.29 -0.86
N LEU A 314 -23.42 -35.08 -2.08
CA LEU A 314 -23.18 -33.76 -2.64
C LEU A 314 -23.61 -33.72 -4.11
N GLU A 315 -24.72 -33.05 -4.37
CA GLU A 315 -25.14 -32.68 -5.71
C GLU A 315 -25.03 -31.17 -5.85
N PHE A 316 -24.08 -30.69 -6.65
CA PHE A 316 -23.87 -29.26 -6.85
C PHE A 316 -23.64 -28.95 -8.32
N ARG A 317 -24.69 -28.47 -8.98
CA ARG A 317 -24.73 -28.31 -10.44
C ARG A 317 -25.39 -27.02 -10.89
N ARG A 318 -25.14 -26.66 -12.15
CA ARG A 318 -25.74 -25.50 -12.82
C ARG A 318 -26.51 -25.93 -14.06
N ARG A 319 -27.73 -25.40 -14.25
CA ARG A 319 -28.51 -25.55 -15.48
C ARG A 319 -28.91 -24.18 -16.02
N GLY A 320 -28.20 -23.71 -17.04
CA GLY A 320 -28.32 -22.33 -17.49
C GLY A 320 -27.92 -21.36 -16.38
N SER A 321 -28.81 -20.43 -16.03
CA SER A 321 -28.60 -19.47 -14.93
C SER A 321 -28.99 -20.00 -13.55
N TRP A 322 -29.42 -21.26 -13.41
CA TRP A 322 -29.89 -21.81 -12.13
C TRP A 322 -28.84 -22.68 -11.45
N ILE A 323 -28.61 -22.43 -10.17
CA ILE A 323 -27.78 -23.23 -9.28
C ILE A 323 -28.68 -24.19 -8.50
N PHE A 324 -28.23 -25.44 -8.38
CA PHE A 324 -28.86 -26.48 -7.57
C PHE A 324 -27.81 -27.07 -6.62
N LEU A 325 -28.13 -27.07 -5.34
CA LEU A 325 -27.34 -27.71 -4.28
C LEU A 325 -28.26 -28.63 -3.45
N ASP A 326 -27.88 -29.89 -3.27
CA ASP A 326 -28.35 -30.76 -2.17
C ASP A 326 -27.11 -31.43 -1.57
N SER A 327 -26.77 -31.05 -0.35
CA SER A 327 -25.58 -31.52 0.36
C SER A 327 -25.97 -32.06 1.73
N VAL A 328 -25.43 -33.23 2.08
CA VAL A 328 -25.53 -33.86 3.41
C VAL A 328 -24.12 -34.15 3.88
N SER A 329 -23.74 -33.60 5.03
CA SER A 329 -22.45 -33.86 5.68
C SER A 329 -22.64 -33.95 7.19
N PHE A 330 -21.53 -34.17 7.91
CA PHE A 330 -21.50 -34.09 9.37
C PHE A 330 -22.00 -32.73 9.91
N HIS A 331 -21.82 -31.66 9.14
CA HIS A 331 -22.22 -30.30 9.54
C HIS A 331 -23.72 -30.03 9.33
N GLY A 332 -24.44 -30.95 8.68
CA GLY A 332 -25.88 -30.84 8.46
C GLY A 332 -26.27 -31.02 6.99
N ARG A 333 -27.53 -30.67 6.71
CA ARG A 333 -28.10 -30.71 5.37
C ARG A 333 -28.31 -29.31 4.82
N HIS A 334 -27.80 -29.06 3.63
CA HIS A 334 -27.88 -27.78 2.94
C HIS A 334 -28.59 -27.96 1.60
N LYS A 335 -29.51 -27.04 1.26
CA LYS A 335 -30.20 -27.03 -0.03
C LYS A 335 -30.21 -25.63 -0.60
N ALA A 336 -29.89 -25.48 -1.87
CA ALA A 336 -30.02 -24.20 -2.56
C ALA A 336 -30.63 -24.41 -3.94
N TYR A 337 -31.50 -23.49 -4.34
CA TYR A 337 -32.11 -23.39 -5.65
C TYR A 337 -32.37 -21.93 -6.02
N PHE A 338 -31.37 -21.28 -6.62
CA PHE A 338 -31.44 -19.86 -6.97
C PHE A 338 -30.85 -19.55 -8.34
N ARG A 339 -31.19 -18.38 -8.86
CA ARG A 339 -30.74 -17.88 -10.16
C ARG A 339 -29.55 -16.94 -10.01
N ILE A 340 -28.46 -17.21 -10.70
CA ILE A 340 -27.32 -16.30 -10.84
C ILE A 340 -27.44 -15.43 -12.09
N SER A 341 -26.95 -14.19 -12.03
CA SER A 341 -26.88 -13.34 -13.22
C SER A 341 -25.77 -13.83 -14.16
N GLU A 342 -26.00 -13.74 -15.47
CA GLU A 342 -24.97 -13.99 -16.49
C GLU A 342 -23.84 -12.95 -16.41
N ASP A 343 -24.12 -11.77 -15.84
CA ASP A 343 -23.13 -10.71 -15.62
C ASP A 343 -21.92 -11.18 -14.81
N MET A 344 -22.11 -12.14 -13.90
CA MET A 344 -21.03 -12.74 -13.11
C MET A 344 -19.90 -13.30 -14.00
N PHE A 345 -20.24 -13.72 -15.21
CA PHE A 345 -19.32 -14.36 -16.14
C PHE A 345 -18.91 -13.47 -17.33
N MET A 346 -19.31 -12.19 -17.35
CA MET A 346 -18.82 -11.25 -18.37
C MET A 346 -17.29 -11.17 -18.39
N PRO A 347 -16.65 -10.92 -19.54
CA PRO A 347 -15.20 -10.70 -19.59
C PRO A 347 -14.76 -9.61 -18.60
N LEU A 348 -13.64 -9.83 -17.91
CA LEU A 348 -13.07 -8.79 -17.05
C LEU A 348 -12.50 -7.66 -17.91
N PRO A 349 -12.54 -6.40 -17.44
CA PRO A 349 -11.86 -5.31 -18.12
C PRO A 349 -10.36 -5.58 -18.24
N GLU A 350 -9.79 -5.26 -19.40
CA GLU A 350 -8.34 -5.26 -19.60
C GLU A 350 -7.70 -4.14 -18.78
N ALA A 351 -7.01 -4.54 -17.71
CA ALA A 351 -6.26 -3.64 -16.85
C ALA A 351 -4.96 -4.32 -16.43
N SER A 352 -3.84 -3.62 -16.65
CA SER A 352 -2.53 -4.01 -16.14
C SER A 352 -2.38 -3.57 -14.68
N ASP A 353 -1.43 -4.16 -13.97
CA ASP A 353 -1.04 -3.68 -12.63
C ASP A 353 -0.62 -2.21 -12.63
N SER A 354 0.00 -1.74 -13.72
CA SER A 354 0.37 -0.34 -13.89
C SER A 354 -0.84 0.60 -13.93
N SER A 355 -2.02 0.08 -14.30
CA SER A 355 -3.27 0.86 -14.33
C SER A 355 -3.72 1.29 -12.92
N PHE A 356 -3.20 0.68 -11.87
CA PHE A 356 -3.53 1.00 -10.47
C PHE A 356 -2.34 1.49 -9.64
N SER A 357 -1.13 1.50 -10.21
CA SER A 357 0.06 2.05 -9.55
C SER A 357 0.13 3.55 -9.74
N ILE A 358 0.47 4.30 -8.70
CA ILE A 358 0.64 5.75 -8.73
C ILE A 358 2.09 6.05 -8.39
N HIS A 359 2.76 6.86 -9.22
CA HIS A 359 4.17 7.18 -8.99
C HIS A 359 4.37 7.82 -7.61
N GLY A 360 5.43 7.44 -6.89
CA GLY A 360 5.72 7.97 -5.55
C GLY A 360 4.83 7.44 -4.40
N PHE A 361 3.84 6.60 -4.69
CA PHE A 361 3.03 5.89 -3.68
C PHE A 361 3.29 4.38 -3.80
N GLY A 362 3.75 3.77 -2.70
CA GLY A 362 4.15 2.35 -2.66
C GLY A 362 3.04 1.38 -3.08
N LYS A 363 3.41 0.12 -3.35
CA LYS A 363 2.44 -0.92 -3.69
C LYS A 363 1.54 -1.23 -2.49
N VAL A 364 0.30 -1.61 -2.77
CA VAL A 364 -0.66 -2.04 -1.76
C VAL A 364 -0.08 -3.23 -1.00
N GLY A 365 0.15 -3.07 0.32
CA GLY A 365 0.70 -4.11 1.20
C GLY A 365 2.11 -3.84 1.75
N GLU A 366 2.76 -2.73 1.40
CA GLU A 366 4.09 -2.34 1.93
C GLU A 366 4.05 -1.24 3.01
N PHE A 367 2.89 -0.97 3.62
CA PHE A 367 2.73 0.01 4.70
C PHE A 367 2.32 -0.61 6.03
#